data_AF-A0A258HAE8-F1
#
_entry.id   AF-A0A258HAE8-F1
#
_cell.length_a   1.000
_cell.length_b   1.000
_cell.length_c   1.000
_cell.angle_alpha   90.00
_cell.angle_beta   90.00
_cell.angle_gamma   90.00
#
_symmetry.space_group_name_H-M   'P 1'
#
loop_
_entity.id
_entity.type
_entity.pdbx_description
1 polymer ?
#
loop_
_entity_poly.entity_id
_entity_poly.type
_entity_poly.pdbx_seq_one_letter_code
_entity_poly.pdbx_strand_id
1 'polypeptide(L)'
;MPILTKAILDNIGIQLSDSDYASLAEHFETTLNERVVNEIALELTPEQAEELATLDHADDATVLQWLQTNVQDLSEIISDEVDILLGELTENSEALE
;
A
#
# COMPACT_ATOMS: atom_id res chain seq x y z
N MET A 1 -1.08 -5.47 11.54
CA MET A 1 -2.12 -4.48 11.16
C MET A 1 -1.93 -4.16 9.69
N PRO A 2 -2.93 -3.67 8.94
CA PRO A 2 -2.68 -3.25 7.56
C PRO A 2 -1.70 -2.09 7.58
N ILE A 3 -0.48 -2.32 7.06
CA ILE A 3 0.58 -1.32 6.91
C ILE A 3 0.14 -0.15 6.01
N LEU A 4 -0.92 -0.32 5.20
CA LEU A 4 -1.48 0.69 4.32
C LEU A 4 -2.91 1.04 4.70
N THR A 5 -3.15 2.32 4.93
CA THR A 5 -4.45 2.89 5.25
C THR A 5 -4.73 4.11 4.36
N LYS A 6 -5.99 4.56 4.29
CA LYS A 6 -6.34 5.82 3.58
C LYS A 6 -5.51 7.00 4.06
N ALA A 7 -5.27 7.06 5.37
CA ALA A 7 -4.47 8.12 5.98
C ALA A 7 -3.03 8.11 5.47
N ILE A 8 -2.44 6.92 5.29
CA ILE A 8 -1.10 6.75 4.74
C ILE A 8 -1.05 7.21 3.28
N LEU A 9 -2.02 6.81 2.45
CA LEU A 9 -2.11 7.24 1.05
C LEU A 9 -2.15 8.77 0.91
N ASP A 10 -3.03 9.42 1.68
CA ASP A 10 -3.16 10.88 1.63
C ASP A 10 -1.86 11.57 2.08
N ASN A 11 -1.16 10.97 3.06
CA ASN A 11 0.10 11.49 3.57
C ASN A 11 1.26 11.43 2.56
N ILE A 12 1.25 10.42 1.68
CA ILE A 12 2.25 10.25 0.61
C ILE A 12 1.84 10.93 -0.70
N GLY A 13 0.70 11.64 -0.72
CA GLY A 13 0.21 12.39 -1.87
C GLY A 13 -0.70 11.60 -2.81
N ILE A 14 -1.11 10.39 -2.44
CA ILE A 14 -2.07 9.57 -3.20
C ILE A 14 -3.47 9.89 -2.72
N GLN A 15 -4.21 10.67 -3.52
CA GLN A 15 -5.58 11.05 -3.21
C GLN A 15 -6.56 10.16 -3.96
N LEU A 16 -7.18 9.22 -3.25
CA LEU A 16 -8.26 8.41 -3.79
C LEU A 16 -9.61 9.07 -3.57
N SER A 17 -10.47 9.00 -4.59
CA SER A 17 -11.87 9.38 -4.44
C SER A 17 -12.54 8.45 -3.43
N ASP A 18 -13.60 8.90 -2.75
CA ASP A 18 -14.34 8.03 -1.83
C ASP A 18 -14.93 6.80 -2.52
N SER A 19 -15.28 6.90 -3.80
CA SER A 19 -15.72 5.77 -4.62
C SER A 19 -14.58 4.77 -4.87
N ASP A 20 -13.40 5.25 -5.27
CA ASP A 20 -12.23 4.41 -5.55
C ASP A 20 -11.76 3.72 -4.27
N TYR A 21 -11.70 4.48 -3.17
CA TYR A 21 -11.38 3.94 -1.86
C TYR A 21 -12.43 2.92 -1.39
N ALA A 22 -13.72 3.12 -1.65
CA ALA A 22 -14.74 2.14 -1.26
C ALA A 22 -14.64 0.85 -2.07
N SER A 23 -14.46 0.95 -3.39
CA SER A 23 -14.24 -0.20 -4.27
C SER A 23 -12.97 -0.96 -3.89
N LEU A 24 -11.90 -0.22 -3.58
CA LEU A 24 -10.66 -0.78 -3.08
C LEU A 24 -10.87 -1.39 -1.71
N ALA A 25 -11.38 -0.67 -0.70
CA ALA A 25 -11.42 -1.05 0.72
C ALA A 25 -11.85 -2.50 0.97
N GLU A 26 -12.80 -3.03 0.20
CA GLU A 26 -13.25 -4.42 0.31
C GLU A 26 -12.17 -5.46 -0.06
N HIS A 27 -11.27 -5.15 -1.00
CA HIS A 27 -10.13 -5.96 -1.45
C HIS A 27 -8.75 -5.42 -1.02
N PHE A 28 -8.68 -4.15 -0.61
CA PHE A 28 -7.48 -3.34 -0.47
C PHE A 28 -6.73 -3.64 0.82
N GLU A 29 -7.44 -3.85 1.94
CA GLU A 29 -6.77 -4.04 3.23
C GLU A 29 -5.85 -5.26 3.23
N THR A 30 -6.16 -6.28 2.43
CA THR A 30 -5.36 -7.51 2.35
C THR A 30 -4.55 -7.57 1.05
N THR A 31 -5.18 -7.43 -0.12
CA THR A 31 -4.48 -7.62 -1.41
C THR A 31 -3.50 -6.50 -1.73
N LEU A 32 -3.90 -5.22 -1.61
CA LEU A 32 -2.95 -4.13 -1.82
C LEU A 32 -1.83 -4.20 -0.79
N ASN A 33 -2.19 -4.46 0.46
CA ASN A 33 -1.21 -4.53 1.52
C ASN A 33 -0.13 -5.59 1.23
N GLU A 34 -0.54 -6.80 0.89
CA GLU A 34 0.38 -7.88 0.53
C GLU A 34 1.25 -7.52 -0.68
N ARG A 35 0.65 -6.95 -1.72
CA ARG A 35 1.35 -6.60 -2.96
C ARG A 35 2.39 -5.49 -2.75
N VAL A 36 1.99 -4.40 -2.10
CA VAL A 36 2.92 -3.30 -1.78
C VAL A 36 4.01 -3.77 -0.82
N VAL A 37 3.68 -4.56 0.21
CA VAL A 37 4.68 -5.13 1.12
C VAL A 37 5.64 -6.04 0.37
N ASN A 38 5.17 -6.82 -0.62
CA ASN A 38 6.03 -7.65 -1.45
C ASN A 38 7.02 -6.78 -2.24
N GLU A 39 6.51 -5.73 -2.89
CA GLU A 39 7.34 -4.88 -3.74
C GLU A 39 8.35 -4.06 -2.93
N ILE A 40 7.91 -3.54 -1.79
CA ILE A 40 8.81 -2.96 -0.79
C ILE A 40 9.86 -3.99 -0.36
N ALA A 41 9.48 -5.22 -0.04
CA ALA A 41 10.43 -6.25 0.39
C ALA A 41 11.45 -6.64 -0.70
N LEU A 42 11.13 -6.46 -1.98
CA LEU A 42 12.07 -6.64 -3.10
C LEU A 42 13.10 -5.50 -3.20
N GLU A 43 12.68 -4.29 -2.85
CA GLU A 43 13.53 -3.09 -2.79
C GLU A 43 14.39 -3.05 -1.50
N LEU A 44 13.90 -3.63 -0.40
CA LEU A 44 14.56 -3.61 0.89
C LEU A 44 15.71 -4.61 0.97
N THR A 45 16.79 -4.18 1.63
CA THR A 45 17.86 -5.09 2.05
C THR A 45 17.40 -5.97 3.23
N PRO A 46 18.06 -7.13 3.47
CA PRO A 46 17.72 -7.99 4.61
C PRO A 46 17.77 -7.28 5.96
N GLU A 47 18.72 -6.36 6.15
CA GLU A 47 18.85 -5.55 7.36
C GLU A 47 17.64 -4.63 7.55
N GLN A 48 17.20 -3.96 6.47
CA GLN A 48 16.03 -3.09 6.49
C GLN A 48 14.73 -3.87 6.70
N ALA A 49 14.61 -5.07 6.13
CA ALA A 49 13.45 -5.93 6.35
C ALA A 49 13.34 -6.37 7.83
N GLU A 50 14.47 -6.67 8.49
CA GLU A 50 14.50 -6.89 9.94
C GLU A 50 14.08 -5.64 10.72
N GLU A 51 14.59 -4.46 10.35
CA GLU A 51 14.17 -3.21 11.00
C GLU A 51 12.67 -2.95 10.84
N LEU A 52 12.11 -3.11 9.64
CA LEU A 52 10.67 -2.96 9.41
C LEU A 52 9.86 -3.95 10.24
N ALA A 53 10.31 -5.20 10.35
CA ALA A 53 9.66 -6.21 11.20
C ALA A 53 9.67 -5.82 12.69
N THR A 54 10.67 -5.06 13.15
CA THR A 54 10.66 -4.50 14.51
C THR A 54 9.65 -3.36 14.69
N LEU A 55 9.30 -2.68 13.59
CA LEU A 55 8.35 -1.56 13.57
C LEU A 55 6.88 -2.00 13.41
N ASP A 56 6.59 -3.30 13.22
CA ASP A 56 5.21 -3.81 13.13
C ASP A 56 4.35 -3.49 14.36
N HIS A 57 4.97 -3.25 15.52
CA HIS A 57 4.30 -2.84 16.76
C HIS A 57 4.30 -1.31 16.99
N ALA A 58 4.91 -0.53 16.09
CA ALA A 58 4.95 0.92 16.18
C ALA A 58 3.66 1.55 15.61
N ASP A 59 3.45 2.83 15.89
CA ASP A 59 2.33 3.58 15.31
C ASP A 59 2.49 3.74 13.79
N ASP A 60 1.36 3.80 13.06
CA ASP A 60 1.31 3.92 11.60
C ASP A 60 2.19 5.06 11.06
N ALA A 61 2.27 6.18 11.78
CA ALA A 61 3.10 7.32 11.42
C ALA A 61 4.60 7.00 11.47
N THR A 62 5.04 6.19 12.44
CA THR A 62 6.44 5.77 12.56
C THR A 62 6.80 4.79 11.45
N VAL A 63 5.93 3.83 11.17
CA VAL A 63 6.12 2.89 10.06
C VAL A 63 6.19 3.64 8.73
N LEU A 64 5.26 4.57 8.50
CA LEU A 64 5.24 5.38 7.29
C LEU A 64 6.52 6.19 7.09
N GLN A 65 6.97 6.89 8.15
CA GLN A 65 8.18 7.70 8.08
C GLN A 65 9.41 6.84 7.77
N TRP A 66 9.48 5.64 8.35
CA TRP A 66 10.56 4.70 8.07
C TRP A 66 10.51 4.23 6.61
N LEU A 67 9.32 3.89 6.10
CA LEU A 67 9.12 3.48 4.71
C LEU A 67 9.54 4.60 3.75
N GLN A 68 9.11 5.84 3.98
CA GLN A 68 9.51 6.99 3.14
C GLN A 68 11.02 7.27 3.17
N THR A 69 11.70 6.89 4.26
CA THR A 69 13.14 7.12 4.41
C THR A 69 13.96 6.01 3.74
N ASN A 70 13.46 4.76 3.77
CA ASN A 70 14.21 3.58 3.34
C ASN A 70 13.81 3.06 1.96
N VAL A 71 12.56 3.26 1.56
CA VAL A 71 12.02 2.87 0.26
C VAL A 71 12.00 4.11 -0.62
N GLN A 72 12.85 4.12 -1.64
CA GLN A 72 12.78 5.15 -2.68
C GLN A 72 11.51 4.92 -3.51
N ASP A 73 10.89 6.02 -3.92
CA ASP A 73 9.70 5.96 -4.78
C ASP A 73 8.53 5.15 -4.18
N LEU A 74 8.46 5.06 -2.84
CA LEU A 74 7.35 4.42 -2.11
C LEU A 74 5.98 4.88 -2.62
N SER A 75 5.83 6.18 -2.87
CA SER A 75 4.60 6.75 -3.41
C SER A 75 4.27 6.26 -4.83
N GLU A 76 5.28 6.05 -5.67
CA GLU A 76 5.05 5.51 -7.01
C GLU A 76 4.66 4.03 -6.93
N ILE A 77 5.39 3.22 -6.14
CA ILE A 77 5.06 1.80 -5.91
C ILE A 77 3.61 1.64 -5.45
N ILE A 78 3.20 2.43 -4.46
CA ILE A 78 1.83 2.35 -3.94
C ILE A 78 0.82 2.85 -4.98
N SER A 79 1.13 3.92 -5.71
CA SER A 79 0.22 4.43 -6.75
C SER A 79 0.02 3.42 -7.87
N ASP A 80 1.10 2.82 -8.38
CA ASP A 80 1.03 1.79 -9.43
C ASP A 80 0.16 0.61 -9.00
N GLU A 81 0.38 0.09 -7.79
CA GLU A 81 -0.39 -1.06 -7.30
C GLU A 81 -1.87 -0.71 -7.04
N VAL A 82 -2.14 0.53 -6.61
CA VAL A 82 -3.50 1.05 -6.46
C VAL A 82 -4.20 1.19 -7.81
N ASP A 83 -3.54 1.76 -8.81
CA ASP A 83 -4.06 1.88 -10.18
C ASP A 83 -4.32 0.50 -10.80
N ILE A 84 -3.41 -0.45 -10.61
CA ILE A 84 -3.59 -1.83 -11.09
C ILE A 84 -4.81 -2.48 -10.43
N LEU A 85 -4.94 -2.39 -9.10
CA LEU A 85 -6.08 -2.98 -8.40
C LEU A 85 -7.40 -2.31 -8.77
N LEU A 86 -7.44 -1.00 -8.99
CA LEU A 86 -8.64 -0.31 -9.49
C LEU A 86 -9.01 -0.80 -10.89
N GLY A 87 -8.03 -1.01 -11.76
CA GLY A 87 -8.22 -1.65 -13.06
C GLY A 87 -8.83 -3.04 -12.91
N GLU A 88 -8.21 -3.90 -12.09
CA GLU A 88 -8.68 -5.27 -11.84
C GLU A 88 -10.09 -5.31 -11.26
N LEU A 89 -10.44 -4.40 -10.34
CA LEU A 89 -11.78 -4.29 -9.78
C LEU A 89 -12.82 -3.89 -10.82
N THR A 90 -12.44 -2.99 -11.74
CA THR A 90 -13.31 -2.59 -12.85
C THR A 90 -13.52 -3.76 -13.82
N GLU A 91 -12.44 -4.43 -14.23
CA GLU A 91 -12.50 -5.58 -15.13
C GLU A 91 -13.26 -6.77 -14.52
N ASN A 92 -13.07 -7.04 -13.23
CA ASN A 92 -13.76 -8.12 -12.51
C ASN A 92 -15.25 -7.79 -12.30
N SER A 93 -15.60 -6.50 -12.20
CA SER A 93 -17.00 -6.06 -12.19
C SER A 93 -17.69 -6.27 -13.55
N GLU A 94 -16.96 -6.10 -14.66
CA GLU A 94 -17.45 -6.34 -16.02
C GLU A 94 -17.53 -7.84 -16.37
N ALA A 95 -16.78 -8.71 -15.67
CA ALA A 95 -16.80 -10.16 -15.89
C ALA A 95 -18.08 -10.86 -15.36
N LEU A 96 -19.00 -10.13 -14.73
CA LEU A 96 -20.25 -10.65 -14.19
C LEU A 96 -21.51 -10.27 -14.99
N GLU A 97 -21.39 -9.65 -16.18
CA GLU A 97 -22.52 -9.39 -17.09
C GLU A 97 -22.85 -10.53 -18.07
#